data_AF-A0A853B2A6-F1
#
_entry.id   AF-A0A853B2A6-F1
#
_cell.length_a   1.000
_cell.length_b   1.000
_cell.length_c   1.000
_cell.angle_alpha   90.00
_cell.angle_beta   90.00
_cell.angle_gamma   90.00
#
_symmetry.space_group_name_H-M   'P 1'
#
loop_
_entity.id
_entity.type
_entity.pdbx_description
1 polymer ?
#
loop_
_entity_poly.entity_id
_entity_poly.type
_entity_poly.pdbx_seq_one_letter_code
_entity_poly.pdbx_strand_id
1 'polypeptide(L)'
;MQVAERPAMRRVDPFMVVGKVNGRDEAARVATPADALSRMLGWLALDDDASAVWYLREDWPGPVTVIGRTAPGLTGESGRCAHLFPLEPGAVLCGAMTARCGARLTLPEIEWLTLGAGMPCEYCLARAGVCRNPRPLLEGGRQ
;
A
#
# COMPACT_ATOMS: atom_id res chain seq x y z
N MET A 1 -40.91 3.29 -1.57
CA MET A 1 -39.68 2.49 -1.43
C MET A 1 -38.50 3.43 -1.68
N GLN A 2 -37.96 4.05 -0.63
CA GLN A 2 -36.81 4.96 -0.72
C GLN A 2 -35.53 4.13 -0.67
N VAL A 3 -34.75 4.20 -1.74
CA VAL A 3 -33.41 3.62 -1.80
C VAL A 3 -32.52 4.57 -0.99
N ALA A 4 -32.12 4.15 0.21
CA ALA A 4 -31.20 4.94 1.02
C ALA A 4 -29.85 5.02 0.29
N GLU A 5 -29.52 6.20 -0.21
CA GLU A 5 -28.20 6.50 -0.77
C GLU A 5 -27.15 6.30 0.34
N ARG A 6 -26.23 5.35 0.12
CA ARG A 6 -25.08 5.14 1.01
C ARG A 6 -24.31 6.47 1.08
N PRO A 7 -24.03 7.02 2.27
CA PRO A 7 -23.28 8.26 2.38
C PRO A 7 -21.93 8.07 1.67
N ALA A 8 -21.61 8.99 0.76
CA ALA A 8 -20.33 9.00 0.06
C ALA A 8 -19.22 9.00 1.11
N MET A 9 -18.56 7.85 1.28
CA MET A 9 -17.45 7.70 2.19
C MET A 9 -16.39 8.70 1.74
N ARG A 10 -16.16 9.76 2.52
CA ARG A 10 -15.09 10.73 2.26
C ARG A 10 -13.83 9.92 1.98
N ARG A 11 -13.30 9.98 0.76
CA ARG A 11 -12.02 9.36 0.43
C ARG A 11 -10.98 10.02 1.32
N VAL A 12 -10.55 9.29 2.34
CA VAL A 12 -9.44 9.72 3.19
C VAL A 12 -8.20 9.18 2.52
N ASP A 13 -7.36 10.07 2.02
CA ASP A 13 -6.06 9.73 1.45
C ASP A 13 -5.17 9.10 2.55
N PRO A 14 -4.87 7.80 2.46
CA PRO A 14 -4.26 7.06 3.57
C PRO A 14 -2.74 7.19 3.59
N PHE A 15 -2.11 7.60 2.49
CA PHE A 15 -0.67 7.71 2.38
C PHE A 15 -0.22 9.17 2.50
N MET A 16 0.94 9.34 3.14
CA MET A 16 1.68 10.60 3.19
C MET A 16 2.98 10.46 2.44
N VAL A 17 3.35 11.47 1.66
CA VAL A 17 4.69 11.66 1.13
C VAL A 17 5.27 12.89 1.81
N VAL A 18 6.45 12.76 2.41
CA VAL A 18 7.17 13.86 3.06
C VAL A 18 8.60 13.90 2.57
N GLY A 19 9.17 15.09 2.48
CA GLY A 19 10.51 15.25 1.97
C GLY A 19 11.01 16.67 2.05
N LYS A 20 12.27 16.85 1.69
CA LYS A 20 12.90 18.14 1.48
C LYS A 20 13.20 18.32 0.00
N VAL A 21 12.70 19.40 -0.60
CA VAL A 21 12.83 19.71 -2.03
C VAL A 21 13.17 21.18 -2.19
N ASN A 22 14.24 21.50 -2.92
CA ASN A 22 14.77 22.86 -3.07
C ASN A 22 14.96 23.56 -1.73
N GLY A 23 15.45 22.81 -0.73
CA GLY A 23 15.68 23.31 0.63
C GLY A 23 14.43 23.48 1.50
N ARG A 24 13.23 23.14 1.01
CA ARG A 24 11.95 23.32 1.73
C ARG A 24 11.34 21.98 2.14
N ASP A 25 10.74 21.94 3.32
CA ASP A 25 9.96 20.79 3.76
C ASP A 25 8.62 20.76 3.03
N GLU A 26 8.32 19.61 2.42
CA GLU A 26 7.13 19.36 1.63
C GLU A 26 6.38 18.15 2.19
N ALA A 27 5.04 18.22 2.16
CA ALA A 27 4.17 17.15 2.60
C ALA A 27 2.93 17.05 1.71
N ALA A 28 2.56 15.83 1.30
CA ALA A 28 1.40 15.58 0.46
C ALA A 28 0.64 14.34 0.91
N ARG A 29 -0.69 14.45 0.95
CA ARG A 29 -1.61 13.31 1.11
C ARG A 29 -1.97 12.75 -0.27
N VAL A 30 -1.98 11.42 -0.39
CA VAL A 30 -2.34 10.74 -1.63
C VAL A 30 -3.15 9.47 -1.38
N ALA A 31 -3.99 9.12 -2.37
CA ALA A 31 -4.96 8.05 -2.24
C ALA A 31 -4.37 6.65 -2.41
N THR A 32 -3.32 6.51 -3.22
CA THR A 32 -2.79 5.20 -3.62
C THR A 32 -1.28 5.08 -3.44
N PRO A 33 -0.74 3.84 -3.32
CA PRO A 33 0.70 3.60 -3.32
C PRO A 33 1.40 4.09 -4.59
N ALA A 34 0.72 3.98 -5.75
CA ALA A 34 1.22 4.47 -7.02
C ALA A 34 1.41 5.97 -7.00
N ASP A 35 0.40 6.72 -6.53
CA ASP A 35 0.49 8.17 -6.40
C ASP A 35 1.60 8.60 -5.44
N ALA A 36 1.76 7.86 -4.33
CA ALA A 36 2.83 8.11 -3.36
C ALA A 36 4.22 7.92 -3.96
N LEU A 37 4.44 6.81 -4.66
CA LEU A 37 5.69 6.52 -5.35
C LEU A 37 5.96 7.55 -6.46
N SER A 38 4.98 7.86 -7.30
CA SER A 38 5.12 8.86 -8.36
C SER A 38 5.45 10.24 -7.80
N ARG A 39 4.82 10.65 -6.69
CA ARG A 39 5.12 11.92 -6.03
C ARG A 39 6.53 11.95 -5.43
N MET A 40 6.93 10.87 -4.75
CA MET A 40 8.27 10.73 -4.18
C MET A 40 9.35 10.80 -5.28
N LEU A 41 9.20 10.03 -6.36
CA LEU A 41 10.13 10.06 -7.49
C LEU A 41 10.15 11.42 -8.20
N GLY A 42 8.99 12.06 -8.33
CA GLY A 42 8.89 13.40 -8.88
C GLY A 42 9.66 14.44 -8.05
N TRP A 43 9.64 14.33 -6.73
CA TRP A 43 10.45 15.19 -5.86
C TRP A 43 11.94 14.92 -5.98
N LEU A 44 12.34 13.64 -5.98
CA LEU A 44 13.74 13.24 -6.12
C LEU A 44 14.33 13.65 -7.48
N ALA A 45 13.51 13.81 -8.51
CA ALA A 45 13.95 14.25 -9.83
C ALA A 45 14.06 15.77 -10.00
N LEU A 46 13.50 16.56 -9.06
CA LEU A 46 13.48 18.03 -9.16
C LEU A 46 14.72 18.70 -8.58
N ASP A 47 15.43 18.02 -7.68
CA ASP A 47 16.56 18.54 -6.92
C ASP A 47 17.48 17.37 -6.55
N ASP A 48 18.75 17.44 -6.92
CA ASP A 48 19.74 16.38 -6.66
C ASP A 48 19.98 16.17 -5.16
N ASP A 49 19.74 17.20 -4.34
CA ASP A 49 19.80 17.15 -2.87
C ASP A 49 18.46 16.79 -2.23
N ALA A 50 17.42 16.49 -3.03
CA ALA A 50 16.12 16.14 -2.50
C ALA A 50 16.17 14.82 -1.72
N SER A 51 15.38 14.79 -0.65
CA SER A 51 15.08 13.56 0.08
C SER A 51 13.58 13.42 0.20
N ALA A 52 13.08 12.21 0.01
CA ALA A 52 11.65 11.95 0.10
C ALA A 52 11.40 10.52 0.58
N VAL A 53 10.36 10.38 1.39
CA VAL A 53 9.84 9.09 1.87
C VAL A 53 8.33 9.14 1.85
N TRP A 54 7.69 7.98 1.90
CA TRP A 54 6.24 7.90 2.07
C TRP A 54 5.87 6.85 3.11
N TYR A 55 4.68 6.97 3.69
CA TYR A 55 4.21 6.06 4.72
C TYR A 55 2.69 5.98 4.72
N LEU A 56 2.15 4.89 5.27
CA LEU A 56 0.75 4.84 5.69
C LEU A 56 0.59 5.76 6.90
N ARG A 57 -0.36 6.69 6.86
CA ARG A 57 -0.58 7.66 7.95
C ARG A 57 -0.65 6.99 9.32
N GLU A 58 -0.02 7.60 10.32
CA GLU A 58 -0.01 7.10 11.71
C GLU A 58 -1.41 7.04 12.33
N ASP A 59 -2.31 7.94 11.92
CA ASP A 59 -3.70 7.97 12.39
C ASP A 59 -4.63 7.00 11.61
N TRP A 60 -4.06 6.14 10.76
CA TRP A 60 -4.81 5.12 10.06
C TRP A 60 -5.20 3.97 11.03
N PRO A 61 -6.44 3.46 10.99
CA PRO A 61 -7.00 2.60 12.06
C PRO A 61 -6.32 1.24 12.23
N GLY A 62 -5.40 0.84 11.34
CA GLY A 62 -4.66 -0.41 11.45
C GLY A 62 -3.87 -0.73 10.18
N PRO A 63 -3.13 -1.84 10.17
CA PRO A 63 -2.35 -2.21 9.01
C PRO A 63 -3.18 -2.41 7.74
N VAL A 64 -2.62 -2.00 6.61
CA VAL A 64 -3.19 -2.27 5.27
C VAL A 64 -2.31 -3.24 4.52
N THR A 65 -2.91 -4.03 3.63
CA THR A 65 -2.14 -4.83 2.67
C THR A 65 -2.24 -4.16 1.31
N VAL A 66 -1.10 -3.77 0.76
CA VAL A 66 -0.99 -3.29 -0.62
C VAL A 66 -0.50 -4.41 -1.52
N ILE A 67 -0.91 -4.36 -2.79
CA ILE A 67 -0.60 -5.40 -3.78
C ILE A 67 0.34 -4.82 -4.82
N GLY A 68 1.45 -5.50 -5.07
CA GLY A 68 2.39 -5.10 -6.09
C GLY A 68 3.03 -6.30 -6.77
N ARG A 69 3.55 -6.09 -7.96
CA ARG A 69 4.37 -7.07 -8.69
C ARG A 69 5.58 -6.38 -9.28
N THR A 70 6.54 -7.15 -9.78
CA THR A 70 7.63 -6.59 -10.57
C THR A 70 7.09 -5.89 -11.81
N ALA A 71 7.57 -4.67 -12.06
CA ALA A 71 7.21 -3.86 -13.22
C ALA A 71 7.55 -4.58 -14.55
N PRO A 72 6.82 -4.29 -15.64
CA PRO A 72 7.12 -4.86 -16.95
C PRO A 72 8.58 -4.65 -17.37
N GLY A 73 9.16 -5.63 -18.07
CA GLY A 73 10.50 -5.53 -18.63
C GLY A 73 11.66 -5.82 -17.66
N LEU A 74 11.39 -5.97 -16.36
CA LEU A 74 12.42 -6.33 -15.36
C LEU A 74 12.55 -7.84 -15.15
N THR A 75 11.50 -8.61 -15.46
CA THR A 75 11.49 -10.07 -15.42
C THR A 75 10.57 -10.58 -16.52
N GLY A 76 10.72 -11.86 -16.90
CA GLY A 76 9.82 -12.48 -17.87
C GLY A 76 8.37 -12.46 -17.37
N GLU A 77 7.40 -12.30 -18.26
CA GLU A 77 5.97 -12.18 -17.90
C GLU A 77 5.46 -13.36 -17.05
N SER A 78 6.01 -14.56 -17.27
CA SER A 78 5.71 -15.77 -16.49
C SER A 78 6.14 -15.69 -15.02
N GLY A 79 7.08 -14.81 -14.68
CA GLY A 79 7.53 -14.57 -13.29
C GLY A 79 6.77 -13.45 -12.57
N ARG A 80 5.88 -12.72 -13.26
CA ARG A 80 5.20 -11.54 -12.72
C ARG A 80 3.94 -11.91 -11.93
N CYS A 81 4.15 -12.49 -10.76
CA CYS A 81 3.07 -12.74 -9.80
C CYS A 81 2.84 -11.55 -8.85
N ALA A 82 1.60 -11.39 -8.37
CA ALA A 82 1.19 -10.35 -7.45
C ALA A 82 1.51 -10.74 -5.99
N HIS A 83 2.27 -9.90 -5.32
CA HIS A 83 2.70 -10.05 -3.94
C HIS A 83 1.91 -9.16 -2.99
N LEU A 84 1.76 -9.62 -1.75
CA LEU A 84 1.09 -8.88 -0.69
C LEU A 84 2.13 -8.25 0.22
N PHE A 85 2.06 -6.94 0.40
CA PHE A 85 2.96 -6.19 1.28
C PHE A 85 2.14 -5.60 2.43
N PRO A 86 2.33 -6.07 3.68
CA PRO A 86 1.71 -5.45 4.84
C PRO A 86 2.40 -4.12 5.15
N LEU A 87 1.60 -3.09 5.42
CA LEU A 87 2.03 -1.76 5.83
C LEU A 87 1.42 -1.45 7.18
N GLU A 88 2.27 -1.21 8.17
CA GLU A 88 1.86 -0.70 9.47
C GLU A 88 1.72 0.83 9.40
N PRO A 89 0.77 1.44 10.13
CA PRO A 89 0.70 2.89 10.29
C PRO A 89 2.04 3.46 10.79
N GLY A 90 2.52 4.53 10.16
CA GLY A 90 3.80 5.18 10.46
C GLY A 90 5.04 4.47 9.89
N ALA A 91 4.89 3.30 9.25
CA ALA A 91 6.02 2.61 8.63
C ALA A 91 6.55 3.41 7.44
N VAL A 92 7.76 3.96 7.59
CA VAL A 92 8.46 4.70 6.54
C VAL A 92 8.90 3.76 5.43
N LEU A 93 8.52 4.10 4.20
CA LEU A 93 8.85 3.37 2.99
C LEU A 93 9.86 4.18 2.18
N CYS A 94 11.07 3.65 2.11
CA CYS A 94 12.14 4.11 1.24
C CYS A 94 12.97 2.91 0.78
N GLY A 95 13.49 2.96 -0.45
CA GLY A 95 14.34 1.90 -1.00
C GLY A 95 13.58 0.65 -1.43
N ALA A 96 13.23 -0.27 -0.53
CA ALA A 96 12.68 -1.58 -0.87
C ALA A 96 11.61 -2.09 0.10
N MET A 97 10.74 -2.96 -0.39
CA MET A 97 9.68 -3.61 0.37
C MET A 97 9.81 -5.13 0.30
N THR A 98 9.46 -5.78 1.40
CA THR A 98 9.44 -7.24 1.51
C THR A 98 8.01 -7.74 1.57
N ALA A 99 7.65 -8.57 0.59
CA ALA A 99 6.35 -9.23 0.51
C ALA A 99 6.19 -10.28 1.62
N ARG A 100 4.94 -10.69 1.88
CA ARG A 100 4.64 -11.80 2.79
C ARG A 100 5.33 -13.10 2.43
N CYS A 101 5.66 -13.36 1.17
CA CYS A 101 6.41 -14.56 0.77
C CYS A 101 7.94 -14.43 0.96
N GLY A 102 8.44 -13.25 1.37
CA GLY A 102 9.87 -12.96 1.48
C GLY A 102 10.49 -12.33 0.24
N ALA A 103 9.76 -12.23 -0.88
CA ALA A 103 10.23 -11.52 -2.06
C ALA A 103 10.54 -10.05 -1.72
N ARG A 104 11.71 -9.56 -2.13
CA ARG A 104 12.13 -8.18 -1.91
C ARG A 104 12.16 -7.45 -3.25
N LEU A 105 11.42 -6.35 -3.35
CA LEU A 105 11.38 -5.50 -4.54
C LEU A 105 11.77 -4.07 -4.14
N THR A 106 12.59 -3.40 -4.93
CA THR A 106 12.82 -1.97 -4.71
C THR A 106 11.58 -1.17 -5.13
N LEU A 107 11.30 -0.05 -4.46
CA LEU A 107 10.11 0.76 -4.72
C LEU A 107 9.92 1.10 -6.21
N PRO A 108 10.96 1.51 -6.97
CA PRO A 108 10.81 1.81 -8.40
C PRO A 108 10.50 0.58 -9.27
N GLU A 109 10.82 -0.62 -8.80
CA GLU A 109 10.55 -1.88 -9.52
C GLU A 109 9.14 -2.41 -9.26
N ILE A 110 8.37 -1.79 -8.36
CA ILE A 110 7.03 -2.24 -8.01
C ILE A 110 6.00 -1.56 -8.89
N GLU A 111 5.27 -2.37 -9.65
CA GLU A 111 3.99 -2.00 -10.21
C GLU A 111 2.89 -2.29 -9.18
N TRP A 112 2.21 -1.22 -8.73
CA TRP A 112 1.09 -1.31 -7.80
C TRP A 112 -0.19 -1.75 -8.48
N LEU A 113 -0.90 -2.69 -7.86
CA LEU A 113 -2.10 -3.31 -8.41
C LEU A 113 -3.33 -2.98 -7.57
N THR A 114 -4.48 -2.91 -8.24
CA THR A 114 -5.78 -2.90 -7.58
C THR A 114 -6.13 -4.30 -7.06
N LEU A 115 -7.06 -4.35 -6.09
CA LEU A 115 -7.58 -5.61 -5.57
C LEU A 115 -8.15 -6.47 -6.70
N GLY A 116 -7.75 -7.75 -6.74
CA GLY A 116 -8.20 -8.71 -7.74
C GLY A 116 -7.44 -8.68 -9.07
N ALA A 117 -6.43 -7.82 -9.24
CA ALA A 117 -5.61 -7.78 -10.44
C ALA A 117 -4.36 -8.67 -10.33
N GLY A 118 -4.01 -9.31 -11.46
CA GLY A 118 -2.81 -10.17 -11.60
C GLY A 118 -2.97 -11.57 -11.00
N MET A 119 -2.05 -12.47 -11.36
CA MET A 119 -1.98 -13.81 -10.74
C MET A 119 -1.32 -13.71 -9.36
N PRO A 120 -1.99 -14.10 -8.28
CA PRO A 120 -1.45 -13.93 -6.93
C PRO A 120 -0.35 -14.95 -6.64
N CYS A 121 0.65 -14.51 -5.86
CA CYS A 121 1.63 -15.40 -5.26
C CYS A 121 0.95 -16.33 -4.24
N GLU A 122 0.98 -17.63 -4.49
CA GLU A 122 0.34 -18.66 -3.66
C GLU A 122 0.80 -18.59 -2.19
N TYR A 123 2.10 -18.40 -1.96
CA TYR A 123 2.66 -18.23 -0.61
C TYR A 123 2.13 -16.98 0.11
N CYS A 124 1.93 -15.88 -0.63
CA CYS A 124 1.35 -14.68 -0.04
C CYS A 124 -0.11 -14.92 0.38
N LEU A 125 -0.91 -15.60 -0.47
CA LEU A 125 -2.29 -15.94 -0.17
C LEU A 125 -2.41 -16.91 1.01
N ALA A 126 -1.62 -17.99 1.02
CA ALA A 126 -1.61 -18.97 2.11
C ALA A 126 -1.31 -18.32 3.46
N ARG A 127 -0.45 -17.29 3.49
CA ARG A 127 -0.08 -16.54 4.70
C ARG A 127 -1.00 -15.35 5.00
N ALA A 128 -1.89 -14.95 4.09
CA ALA A 128 -2.85 -13.87 4.33
C ALA A 128 -4.02 -14.30 5.22
N GLY A 129 -4.36 -15.60 5.24
CA GLY A 129 -5.47 -16.19 6.00
C GLY A 129 -5.30 -16.22 7.53
N VAL A 130 -4.30 -15.54 8.10
CA VAL A 130 -4.00 -15.56 9.55
C VAL A 130 -4.45 -14.28 10.25
N CYS A 131 -5.14 -13.37 9.58
CA CYS A 131 -5.97 -12.39 10.29
C CYS A 131 -7.07 -13.17 11.02
N ARG A 132 -6.88 -13.38 12.33
CA ARG A 132 -7.91 -13.86 13.24
C ARG A 132 -9.13 -12.98 13.01
N ASN A 133 -10.11 -13.51 12.31
CA ASN A 133 -11.45 -12.97 12.35
C ASN A 133 -11.81 -12.96 13.84
N PRO A 134 -12.04 -11.82 14.53
CA PRO A 134 -12.73 -11.89 15.79
C PRO A 134 -14.06 -12.55 15.44
N ARG A 135 -14.25 -13.80 15.88
CA ARG A 135 -15.55 -14.45 15.75
C ARG A 135 -16.55 -13.44 16.29
N PRO A 136 -17.60 -13.06 15.54
CA PRO A 136 -18.71 -12.34 16.12
C PRO A 136 -19.11 -13.14 17.34
N LEU A 137 -18.97 -12.55 18.53
CA LEU A 137 -19.55 -13.10 19.72
C LEU A 137 -21.06 -13.01 19.47
N LEU A 138 -21.63 -14.08 18.95
CA LEU A 138 -23.07 -14.26 18.96
C LEU A 138 -23.42 -14.42 20.44
N GLU A 139 -23.67 -13.29 21.11
CA GLU A 139 -24.24 -13.29 22.44
C GLU A 139 -25.52 -14.12 22.37
N GLY A 140 -25.48 -15.27 23.04
CA GLY A 140 -26.57 -16.21 23.07
C GLY A 140 -27.81 -15.55 23.64
N GLY A 141 -28.87 -15.52 22.83
CA GLY A 141 -30.22 -15.39 23.35
C GLY A 141 -30.52 -16.60 24.22
N ARG A 142 -30.42 -16.43 25.53
CA ARG A 142 -31.09 -17.31 26.49
C ARG A 142 -32.57 -16.93 26.52
N GLN A 143 -33.41 -17.90 26.16
CA GLN A 143 -34.81 -17.96 26.57
C GLN A 143 -34.89 -18.24 28.07
#